data_AF-A0A7J3MUU8-F1
#
_entry.id   AF-A0A7J3MUU8-F1
#
_cell.length_a   1.000
_cell.length_b   1.000
_cell.length_c   1.000
_cell.angle_alpha   90.00
_cell.angle_beta   90.00
_cell.angle_gamma   90.00
#
_symmetry.space_group_name_H-M   'P 1'
#
loop_
_entity.id
_entity.type
_entity.pdbx_description
1 polymer ?
#
loop_
_entity_poly.entity_id
_entity_poly.type
_entity_poly.pdbx_seq_one_letter_code
_entity_poly.pdbx_strand_id
1 'polypeptide(L)'
;MRKAGAVYVHEKKTRKWLYRLADPETYLLSIAGIIRNLEKIPQQRYSRLIGIFSTEVIKRNIGIKSIVLFGSVARGNARQDSDVDLLILSDAFKSLGEAVDKLVDIEYSPRVVQEIEWLENNGVSTHLSFHPVSSHTLQMHPPIILDIIDEGIPIIDDGTYRIEAKKIKARMNELGAKRIWLTRDEWVWILKPDAKIGEVIEI
;
A
#
# COMPACT_ATOMS: atom_id res chain seq x y z
N MET A 1 10.34 -4.40 -22.27
CA MET A 1 10.69 -4.88 -20.92
C MET A 1 9.94 -4.20 -19.76
N ARG A 2 9.43 -2.96 -19.88
CA ARG A 2 8.64 -2.32 -18.79
C ARG A 2 7.27 -2.94 -18.46
N LYS A 3 6.70 -3.78 -19.34
CA LYS A 3 5.30 -4.21 -19.26
C LYS A 3 4.95 -5.17 -18.10
N ALA A 4 5.94 -5.74 -17.41
CA ALA A 4 5.70 -6.75 -16.37
C ALA A 4 6.47 -6.46 -15.05
N GLY A 5 6.81 -5.20 -14.78
CA GLY A 5 7.48 -4.83 -13.52
C GLY A 5 8.90 -5.37 -13.34
N ALA A 6 9.55 -5.90 -14.38
CA ALA A 6 10.88 -6.52 -14.27
C ALA A 6 12.01 -5.55 -13.90
N VAL A 7 11.81 -4.25 -14.12
CA VAL A 7 12.82 -3.21 -13.93
C VAL A 7 12.17 -1.99 -13.29
N TYR A 8 12.77 -1.51 -12.21
CA TYR A 8 12.33 -0.36 -11.42
C TYR A 8 13.33 0.78 -11.54
N VAL A 9 12.83 2.01 -11.63
CA VAL A 9 13.68 3.20 -11.54
C VAL A 9 13.93 3.53 -10.07
N HIS A 10 15.16 3.32 -9.59
CA HIS A 10 15.54 3.68 -8.23
C HIS A 10 15.83 5.19 -8.12
N GLU A 11 16.64 5.71 -9.04
CA GLU A 11 17.05 7.11 -9.02
C GLU A 11 17.20 7.67 -10.43
N LYS A 12 16.74 8.92 -10.63
CA LYS A 12 17.01 9.70 -11.84
C LYS A 12 17.99 10.80 -11.48
N LYS A 13 19.25 10.68 -11.93
CA LYS A 13 20.24 11.76 -11.91
C LYS A 13 20.19 12.52 -13.24
N THR A 14 20.68 13.76 -13.26
CA THR A 14 20.66 14.67 -14.42
C THR A 14 21.15 14.06 -15.74
N ARG A 15 22.05 13.07 -15.70
CA ARG A 15 22.57 12.38 -16.91
C ARG A 15 22.59 10.86 -16.82
N LYS A 16 22.11 10.25 -15.73
CA LYS A 16 22.18 8.80 -15.50
C LYS A 16 20.95 8.33 -14.74
N TRP A 17 20.46 7.14 -15.11
CA TRP A 17 19.35 6.50 -14.43
C TRP A 17 19.89 5.26 -13.72
N LEU A 18 19.58 5.14 -12.44
CA LEU A 18 19.87 3.94 -11.67
C LEU A 18 18.61 3.07 -11.66
N TYR A 19 18.77 1.84 -12.13
CA TYR A 19 17.70 0.86 -12.21
C TYR A 19 17.96 -0.29 -11.25
N ARG A 20 16.88 -0.88 -10.75
CA ARG A 20 16.87 -2.13 -9.98
C ARG A 20 16.08 -3.17 -10.75
N LEU A 21 16.57 -4.39 -10.78
CA LEU A 21 15.79 -5.52 -11.32
C LEU A 21 14.77 -5.96 -10.29
N ALA A 22 13.65 -6.52 -10.75
CA ALA A 22 12.76 -7.27 -9.88
C ALA A 22 13.48 -8.47 -9.29
N ASP A 23 13.06 -8.88 -8.09
CA ASP A 23 13.48 -10.15 -7.54
C ASP A 23 12.89 -11.29 -8.39
N PRO A 24 13.63 -12.39 -8.65
CA PRO A 24 13.14 -13.47 -9.51
C PRO A 24 11.80 -14.06 -9.08
N GLU A 25 11.60 -14.29 -7.78
CA GLU A 25 10.34 -14.84 -7.26
C GLU A 25 9.21 -13.82 -7.38
N THR A 26 9.48 -12.55 -7.03
CA THR A 26 8.52 -11.46 -7.22
C THR A 26 8.10 -11.31 -8.68
N TYR A 27 9.04 -11.44 -9.62
CA TYR A 27 8.76 -11.34 -11.04
C TYR A 27 7.87 -12.49 -11.55
N LEU A 28 8.14 -13.73 -11.12
CA LEU A 28 7.31 -14.88 -11.44
C LEU A 28 5.88 -14.71 -10.90
N LEU A 29 5.74 -14.27 -9.65
CA LEU A 29 4.44 -13.98 -9.03
C LEU A 29 3.71 -12.82 -9.74
N SER A 30 4.45 -11.87 -10.30
CA SER A 30 3.89 -10.77 -11.08
C SER A 30 3.37 -11.23 -12.44
N ILE A 31 4.11 -12.11 -13.14
CA ILE A 31 3.64 -12.73 -14.39
C ILE A 31 2.39 -13.58 -14.14
N ALA A 32 2.35 -14.30 -13.02
CA ALA A 32 1.18 -15.09 -12.61
C ALA A 32 -0.04 -14.23 -12.23
N GLY A 33 0.12 -12.91 -12.12
CA GLY A 33 -0.95 -11.98 -11.73
C GLY A 33 -1.31 -12.04 -10.25
N ILE A 34 -0.50 -12.70 -9.42
CA ILE A 34 -0.68 -12.79 -7.97
C ILE A 34 -0.25 -11.46 -7.33
N ILE A 35 0.97 -11.01 -7.64
CA ILE A 35 1.46 -9.67 -7.32
C ILE A 35 1.14 -8.77 -8.52
N ARG A 36 0.57 -7.59 -8.27
CA ARG A 36 0.14 -6.67 -9.33
C ARG A 36 0.57 -5.25 -9.01
N ASN A 37 0.54 -4.40 -10.04
CA ASN A 37 0.64 -2.94 -9.92
C ASN A 37 1.95 -2.38 -9.33
N LEU A 38 3.00 -3.18 -9.13
CA LEU A 38 4.31 -2.69 -8.68
C LEU A 38 4.91 -1.66 -9.65
N GLU A 39 4.59 -1.79 -10.94
CA GLU A 39 4.99 -0.86 -12.00
C GLU A 39 4.23 0.48 -11.96
N LYS A 40 3.08 0.53 -11.28
CA LYS A 40 2.23 1.72 -11.15
C LYS A 40 2.64 2.60 -9.97
N ILE A 41 3.51 2.11 -9.09
CA ILE A 41 4.04 2.88 -7.97
C ILE A 41 4.80 4.10 -8.53
N PRO A 42 4.40 5.34 -8.22
CA PRO A 42 5.04 6.53 -8.78
C PRO A 42 6.54 6.62 -8.47
N GLN A 43 6.90 6.28 -7.23
CA GLN A 43 8.28 6.23 -6.76
C GLN A 43 8.80 4.79 -6.77
N GLN A 44 9.14 4.30 -7.97
CA GLN A 44 9.53 2.91 -8.21
C GLN A 44 10.73 2.38 -7.40
N ARG A 45 11.48 3.25 -6.70
CA ARG A 45 12.54 2.83 -5.77
C ARG A 45 12.04 1.88 -4.68
N TYR A 46 10.78 2.01 -4.27
CA TYR A 46 10.17 1.17 -3.24
C TYR A 46 9.55 -0.11 -3.80
N SER A 47 9.35 -0.20 -5.13
CA SER A 47 8.68 -1.34 -5.77
C SER A 47 9.37 -2.68 -5.48
N ARG A 48 10.71 -2.69 -5.41
CA ARG A 48 11.46 -3.91 -5.10
C ARG A 48 11.24 -4.38 -3.67
N LEU A 49 11.32 -3.49 -2.68
CA LEU A 49 11.04 -3.78 -1.27
C LEU A 49 9.63 -4.34 -1.08
N ILE A 50 8.62 -3.64 -1.63
CA ILE A 50 7.22 -4.04 -1.55
C ILE A 50 7.00 -5.41 -2.20
N GLY A 51 7.65 -5.65 -3.34
CA GLY A 51 7.58 -6.93 -4.05
C GLY A 51 8.20 -8.09 -3.28
N ILE A 52 9.39 -7.90 -2.70
CA ILE A 52 10.07 -8.91 -1.87
C ILE A 52 9.24 -9.21 -0.62
N PHE A 53 8.77 -8.18 0.08
CA PHE A 53 7.89 -8.36 1.25
C PHE A 53 6.63 -9.14 0.89
N SER A 54 5.94 -8.75 -0.19
CA SER A 54 4.73 -9.44 -0.68
C SER A 54 5.01 -10.91 -1.03
N THR A 55 6.18 -11.20 -1.57
CA THR A 55 6.63 -12.58 -1.88
C THR A 55 6.80 -13.39 -0.59
N GLU A 56 7.45 -12.83 0.42
CA GLU A 56 7.63 -13.51 1.71
C GLU A 56 6.30 -13.71 2.45
N VAL A 57 5.37 -12.75 2.38
CA VAL A 57 3.99 -12.92 2.89
C VAL A 57 3.29 -14.12 2.25
N ILE A 58 3.38 -14.25 0.92
CA ILE A 58 2.79 -15.38 0.19
C ILE A 58 3.41 -16.70 0.64
N LYS A 59 4.75 -16.76 0.75
CA LYS A 59 5.48 -17.97 1.16
C LYS A 59 5.13 -18.43 2.57
N ARG A 60 4.93 -17.50 3.50
CA ARG A 60 4.53 -17.82 4.87
C ARG A 60 3.05 -18.22 5.00
N ASN A 61 2.23 -17.95 3.98
CA ASN A 61 0.82 -18.33 3.93
C ASN A 61 0.03 -17.94 5.20
N ILE A 62 0.19 -16.69 5.65
CA ILE A 62 -0.42 -16.21 6.91
C ILE A 62 -1.89 -15.75 6.74
N GLY A 63 -2.56 -16.17 5.67
CA GLY A 63 -3.98 -15.88 5.44
C GLY A 63 -4.31 -14.46 4.98
N ILE A 64 -3.39 -13.78 4.28
CA ILE A 64 -3.64 -12.44 3.72
C ILE A 64 -4.63 -12.52 2.54
N LYS A 65 -5.63 -11.63 2.57
CA LYS A 65 -6.57 -11.41 1.46
C LYS A 65 -6.10 -10.31 0.51
N SER A 66 -5.59 -9.22 1.08
CA SER A 66 -5.10 -8.07 0.29
C SER A 66 -3.92 -7.37 0.97
N ILE A 67 -3.01 -6.87 0.14
CA ILE A 67 -1.97 -5.90 0.51
C ILE A 67 -2.18 -4.68 -0.38
N VAL A 68 -2.40 -3.51 0.22
CA VAL A 68 -2.59 -2.26 -0.53
C VAL A 68 -1.57 -1.24 -0.05
N LEU A 69 -0.73 -0.77 -0.97
CA LEU A 69 0.17 0.34 -0.72
C LEU A 69 -0.65 1.63 -0.65
N PHE A 70 -0.44 2.45 0.38
CA PHE A 70 -1.04 3.77 0.47
C PHE A 70 -0.01 4.80 0.95
N GLY A 71 -0.49 5.98 1.37
CA GLY A 71 0.37 6.99 1.97
C GLY A 71 1.29 7.67 0.96
N SER A 72 2.42 8.17 1.45
CA SER A 72 3.28 9.07 0.67
C SER A 72 3.90 8.40 -0.57
N VAL A 73 4.22 7.12 -0.47
CA VAL A 73 4.79 6.33 -1.57
C VAL A 73 3.77 6.11 -2.69
N ALA A 74 2.51 5.83 -2.34
CA ALA A 74 1.42 5.71 -3.31
C ALA A 74 1.13 7.05 -4.01
N ARG A 75 1.17 8.16 -3.26
CA ARG A 75 0.99 9.52 -3.78
C ARG A 75 2.14 10.04 -4.63
N GLY A 76 3.35 9.49 -4.44
CA GLY A 76 4.55 9.94 -5.13
C GLY A 76 5.24 11.16 -4.51
N ASN A 77 4.96 11.45 -3.24
CA ASN A 77 5.58 12.53 -2.47
C ASN A 77 6.42 12.01 -1.27
N ALA A 78 6.74 10.71 -1.23
CA ALA A 78 7.62 10.15 -0.21
C ALA A 78 9.00 10.81 -0.26
N ARG A 79 9.51 11.14 0.93
CA ARG A 79 10.87 11.64 1.13
C ARG A 79 11.84 10.47 1.27
N GLN A 80 13.14 10.76 1.32
CA GLN A 80 14.16 9.73 1.51
C GLN A 80 14.10 9.06 2.89
N ASP A 81 13.45 9.71 3.86
CA ASP A 81 13.20 9.24 5.23
C ASP A 81 11.76 8.72 5.45
N SER A 82 10.94 8.63 4.39
CA SER A 82 9.57 8.14 4.49
C SER A 82 9.51 6.62 4.64
N ASP A 83 8.54 6.17 5.41
CA ASP A 83 8.09 4.79 5.51
C ASP A 83 7.23 4.36 4.33
N VAL A 84 6.98 3.05 4.25
CA VAL A 84 6.10 2.42 3.27
C VAL A 84 4.84 1.93 3.97
N ASP A 85 3.75 2.66 3.82
CA ASP A 85 2.45 2.33 4.42
C ASP A 85 1.72 1.23 3.65
N LEU A 86 1.40 0.12 4.34
CA LEU A 86 0.72 -1.04 3.78
C LEU A 86 -0.54 -1.39 4.57
N LEU A 87 -1.70 -1.35 3.92
CA LEU A 87 -2.92 -1.94 4.44
C LEU A 87 -2.80 -3.46 4.28
N ILE A 88 -2.97 -4.19 5.38
CA ILE A 88 -2.93 -5.65 5.40
C ILE A 88 -4.31 -6.19 5.76
N LEU A 89 -5.07 -6.63 4.75
CA LEU A 89 -6.40 -7.20 4.95
C LEU A 89 -6.30 -8.71 5.23
N SER A 90 -6.76 -9.14 6.40
CA SER A 90 -6.79 -10.55 6.81
C SER A 90 -7.83 -10.80 7.89
N ASP A 91 -8.59 -11.89 7.75
CA ASP A 91 -9.47 -12.40 8.81
C ASP A 91 -8.79 -13.49 9.65
N ALA A 92 -7.57 -13.88 9.30
CA ALA A 92 -6.85 -14.95 9.96
C ALA A 92 -6.17 -14.50 11.27
N PHE A 93 -5.99 -13.19 11.46
CA PHE A 93 -5.41 -12.64 12.68
C PHE A 93 -6.46 -12.55 13.79
N LYS A 94 -6.16 -13.07 14.98
CA LYS A 94 -7.07 -13.03 16.13
C LYS A 94 -6.99 -11.71 16.88
N SER A 95 -5.90 -10.97 16.72
CA SER A 95 -5.68 -9.67 17.35
C SER A 95 -4.72 -8.82 16.53
N LEU A 96 -4.70 -7.51 16.82
CA LEU A 96 -3.73 -6.58 16.24
C LEU A 96 -2.29 -6.97 16.61
N GLY A 97 -2.05 -7.41 17.85
CA GLY A 97 -0.72 -7.85 18.29
C GLY A 97 -0.22 -9.05 17.49
N GLU A 98 -1.06 -10.08 17.31
CA GLU A 98 -0.69 -11.24 16.47
C GLU A 98 -0.40 -10.84 15.01
N ALA A 99 -1.19 -9.92 14.46
CA ALA A 99 -0.97 -9.42 13.11
C ALA A 99 0.41 -8.75 13.00
N VAL A 100 0.70 -7.84 13.92
CA VAL A 100 1.98 -7.12 13.98
C VAL A 100 3.14 -8.09 14.15
N ASP A 101 3.08 -9.02 15.11
CA ASP A 101 4.16 -9.99 15.36
C ASP A 101 4.51 -10.78 14.09
N LYS A 102 3.50 -11.29 13.37
CA LYS A 102 3.71 -12.05 12.13
C LYS A 102 4.28 -11.19 11.00
N LEU A 103 3.82 -9.94 10.85
CA LEU A 103 4.26 -9.04 9.80
C LEU A 103 5.70 -8.54 10.05
N VAL A 104 6.01 -8.26 11.31
CA VAL A 104 7.36 -7.89 11.76
C VAL A 104 8.33 -9.05 11.55
N ASP A 105 7.96 -10.29 11.90
CA ASP A 105 8.77 -11.47 11.60
C ASP A 105 9.06 -11.62 10.09
N ILE A 106 8.11 -11.26 9.22
CA ILE A 106 8.35 -11.20 7.76
C ILE A 106 9.28 -10.06 7.38
N GLU A 107 9.11 -8.87 7.94
CA GLU A 107 9.99 -7.72 7.72
C GLU A 107 11.44 -8.03 8.10
N TYR A 108 11.65 -8.77 9.19
CA TYR A 108 12.96 -9.25 9.63
C TYR A 108 13.49 -10.47 8.88
N SER A 109 12.78 -10.96 7.84
CA SER A 109 13.33 -12.02 6.99
C SER A 109 14.60 -11.53 6.27
N PRO A 110 15.60 -12.42 6.04
CA PRO A 110 16.88 -12.00 5.47
C PRO A 110 16.78 -11.22 4.16
N ARG A 111 15.80 -11.55 3.31
CA ARG A 111 15.62 -10.91 2.00
C ARG A 111 15.03 -9.51 2.12
N VAL A 112 14.11 -9.29 3.05
CA VAL A 112 13.50 -7.97 3.28
C VAL A 112 14.52 -7.06 3.96
N VAL A 113 15.19 -7.55 5.01
CA VAL A 113 16.27 -6.82 5.70
C VAL A 113 17.38 -6.41 4.72
N GLN A 114 17.84 -7.34 3.87
CA GLN A 114 18.87 -7.02 2.88
C GLN A 114 18.42 -5.93 1.89
N GLU A 115 17.14 -5.87 1.51
CA GLU A 115 16.63 -4.80 0.65
C GLU A 115 16.53 -3.46 1.39
N ILE A 116 16.08 -3.46 2.65
CA ILE A 116 16.05 -2.27 3.51
C ILE A 116 17.48 -1.73 3.70
N GLU A 117 18.45 -2.58 4.05
CA GLU A 117 19.86 -2.21 4.17
C GLU A 117 20.44 -1.69 2.84
N TRP A 118 20.05 -2.29 1.71
CA TRP A 118 20.48 -1.80 0.40
C TRP A 118 19.92 -0.39 0.13
N LEU A 119 18.66 -0.13 0.46
CA LEU A 119 18.05 1.19 0.33
C LEU A 119 18.73 2.22 1.24
N GLU A 120 19.00 1.86 2.49
CA GLU A 120 19.72 2.70 3.47
C GLU A 120 21.09 3.11 2.93
N ASN A 121 21.88 2.13 2.48
CA ASN A 121 23.20 2.35 1.88
C ASN A 121 23.17 3.17 0.57
N ASN A 122 21.99 3.38 -0.01
CA ASN A 122 21.77 4.20 -1.20
C ASN A 122 20.96 5.47 -0.90
N GLY A 123 20.95 5.91 0.37
CA GLY A 123 20.39 7.20 0.79
C GLY A 123 18.85 7.21 0.87
N VAL A 124 18.24 6.06 1.15
CA VAL A 124 16.80 5.91 1.40
C VAL A 124 16.61 5.17 2.72
N SER A 125 16.36 5.93 3.79
CA SER A 125 16.02 5.41 5.10
C SER A 125 14.53 5.14 5.18
N THR A 126 14.14 3.87 5.16
CA THR A 126 12.74 3.44 5.13
C THR A 126 12.53 2.19 5.97
N HIS A 127 11.29 1.99 6.41
CA HIS A 127 10.80 0.75 7.00
C HIS A 127 9.38 0.49 6.49
N LEU A 128 8.81 -0.68 6.80
CA LEU A 128 7.42 -0.98 6.48
C LEU A 128 6.52 -0.58 7.65
N SER A 129 5.48 0.18 7.35
CA SER A 129 4.44 0.56 8.31
C SER A 129 3.18 -0.22 7.98
N PHE A 130 2.69 -1.01 8.92
CA PHE A 130 1.56 -1.91 8.70
C PHE A 130 0.27 -1.33 9.30
N HIS A 131 -0.81 -1.39 8.53
CA HIS A 131 -2.18 -1.18 9.00
C HIS A 131 -2.98 -2.48 8.85
N PRO A 132 -2.92 -3.42 9.82
CA PRO A 132 -3.71 -4.64 9.78
C PRO A 132 -5.20 -4.34 9.98
N VAL A 133 -6.03 -4.91 9.12
CA VAL A 133 -7.48 -4.75 9.18
C VAL A 133 -8.18 -6.07 8.87
N SER A 134 -9.30 -6.32 9.53
CA SER A 134 -10.19 -7.44 9.17
C SER A 134 -11.23 -7.01 8.14
N SER A 135 -11.86 -7.95 7.46
CA SER A 135 -12.98 -7.66 6.54
C SER A 135 -14.13 -6.98 7.27
N HIS A 136 -14.37 -7.36 8.53
CA HIS A 136 -15.38 -6.73 9.38
C HIS A 136 -15.02 -5.27 9.69
N THR A 137 -13.79 -5.00 10.13
CA THR A 137 -13.32 -3.63 10.40
C THR A 137 -13.35 -2.78 9.13
N LEU A 138 -12.98 -3.35 7.98
CA LEU A 138 -13.03 -2.66 6.69
C LEU A 138 -14.46 -2.20 6.35
N GLN A 139 -15.46 -3.04 6.62
CA GLN A 139 -16.89 -2.72 6.41
C GLN A 139 -17.46 -1.67 7.39
N MET A 140 -16.78 -1.41 8.51
CA MET A 140 -17.12 -0.29 9.39
C MET A 140 -16.57 1.05 8.88
N HIS A 141 -15.88 1.05 7.73
CA HIS A 141 -15.37 2.22 7.04
C HIS A 141 -14.56 3.17 7.93
N PRO A 142 -13.46 2.69 8.55
CA PRO A 142 -12.61 3.51 9.40
C PRO A 142 -12.06 4.69 8.59
N PRO A 143 -11.91 5.90 9.16
CA PRO A 143 -11.59 7.11 8.40
C PRO A 143 -10.38 7.00 7.45
N ILE A 144 -9.36 6.24 7.84
CA ILE A 144 -8.16 5.98 7.02
C ILE A 144 -8.48 5.34 5.66
N ILE A 145 -9.61 4.65 5.53
CA ILE A 145 -9.99 3.97 4.30
C ILE A 145 -10.27 4.94 3.16
N LEU A 146 -10.68 6.18 3.46
CA LEU A 146 -10.96 7.19 2.45
C LEU A 146 -9.73 7.49 1.60
N ASP A 147 -8.57 7.64 2.26
CA ASP A 147 -7.29 7.88 1.58
C ASP A 147 -6.82 6.63 0.84
N ILE A 148 -6.96 5.46 1.45
CA ILE A 148 -6.58 4.19 0.83
C ILE A 148 -7.43 3.89 -0.41
N ILE A 149 -8.71 4.27 -0.45
CA ILE A 149 -9.58 4.04 -1.61
C ILE A 149 -9.27 5.02 -2.74
N ASP A 150 -8.92 6.26 -2.41
CA ASP A 150 -8.64 7.27 -3.42
C ASP A 150 -7.27 7.05 -4.09
N GLU A 151 -6.26 6.66 -3.31
CA GLU A 151 -4.86 6.63 -3.77
C GLU A 151 -4.18 5.26 -3.64
N GLY A 152 -4.84 4.29 -3.01
CA GLY A 152 -4.25 2.98 -2.75
C GLY A 152 -3.92 2.21 -4.03
N ILE A 153 -2.78 1.51 -3.99
CA ILE A 153 -2.30 0.66 -5.06
C ILE A 153 -2.34 -0.79 -4.57
N PRO A 154 -3.34 -1.59 -4.99
CA PRO A 154 -3.46 -2.98 -4.56
C PRO A 154 -2.32 -3.82 -5.14
N ILE A 155 -1.50 -4.40 -4.28
CA ILE A 155 -0.37 -5.26 -4.65
C ILE A 155 -0.81 -6.71 -4.69
N ILE A 156 -1.51 -7.15 -3.65
CA ILE A 156 -2.22 -8.43 -3.59
C ILE A 156 -3.68 -8.10 -3.31
N ASP A 157 -4.61 -8.79 -3.98
CA ASP A 157 -6.03 -8.69 -3.65
C ASP A 157 -6.80 -9.88 -4.23
N ASP A 158 -7.40 -10.69 -3.36
CA ASP A 158 -8.32 -11.77 -3.73
C ASP A 158 -9.67 -11.26 -4.28
N GLY A 159 -9.91 -9.95 -4.17
CA GLY A 159 -11.11 -9.26 -4.61
C GLY A 159 -11.89 -8.63 -3.45
N THR A 160 -11.61 -9.03 -2.21
CA THR A 160 -12.29 -8.52 -1.02
C THR A 160 -12.11 -7.00 -0.90
N TYR A 161 -10.86 -6.51 -0.94
CA TYR A 161 -10.59 -5.08 -0.87
C TYR A 161 -11.24 -4.33 -2.04
N ARG A 162 -11.08 -4.82 -3.28
CA ARG A 162 -11.64 -4.13 -4.45
C ARG A 162 -13.16 -4.05 -4.46
N ILE A 163 -13.86 -5.06 -3.91
CA ILE A 163 -15.31 -5.04 -3.79
C ILE A 163 -15.74 -3.97 -2.78
N GLU A 164 -15.14 -3.96 -1.59
CA GLU A 164 -15.49 -2.98 -0.55
C GLU A 164 -15.10 -1.55 -0.96
N ALA A 165 -13.91 -1.36 -1.54
CA ALA A 165 -13.46 -0.06 -2.07
C ALA A 165 -14.44 0.51 -3.11
N LYS A 166 -15.04 -0.34 -3.97
CA LYS A 166 -16.05 0.08 -4.93
C LYS A 166 -17.34 0.55 -4.25
N LYS A 167 -17.81 -0.14 -3.22
CA LYS A 167 -19.02 0.25 -2.47
C LYS A 167 -18.82 1.59 -1.78
N ILE A 168 -17.72 1.75 -1.06
CA ILE A 168 -17.39 2.99 -0.36
C ILE A 168 -17.22 4.14 -1.35
N LYS A 169 -16.53 3.93 -2.48
CA LYS A 169 -16.39 4.96 -3.52
C LYS A 169 -17.73 5.36 -4.13
N ALA A 170 -18.64 4.41 -4.35
CA ALA A 170 -20.00 4.71 -4.81
C ALA A 170 -20.75 5.55 -3.77
N ARG A 171 -20.67 5.19 -2.49
CA ARG A 171 -21.30 5.91 -1.39
C ARG A 171 -20.74 7.33 -1.22
N MET A 172 -19.42 7.49 -1.29
CA MET A 172 -18.76 8.80 -1.29
C MET A 172 -19.26 9.68 -2.44
N ASN A 173 -19.45 9.12 -3.63
CA ASN A 173 -20.00 9.86 -4.77
C ASN A 173 -21.47 10.27 -4.54
N GLU A 174 -22.29 9.39 -3.97
CA GLU A 174 -23.69 9.69 -3.63
C GLU A 174 -23.81 10.83 -2.61
N LEU A 175 -22.93 10.84 -1.60
CA LEU A 175 -22.88 11.90 -0.58
C LEU A 175 -22.25 13.20 -1.10
N GLY A 176 -21.68 13.20 -2.31
CA GLY A 176 -20.96 14.33 -2.86
C GLY A 176 -19.67 14.63 -2.08
N ALA A 177 -19.02 13.60 -1.54
CA ALA A 177 -17.81 13.71 -0.75
C ALA A 177 -16.68 14.37 -1.55
N LYS A 178 -15.95 15.28 -0.91
CA LYS A 178 -14.86 16.05 -1.50
C LYS A 178 -13.64 16.01 -0.60
N ARG A 179 -12.48 15.77 -1.22
CA ARG A 179 -11.19 16.01 -0.60
C ARG A 179 -10.74 17.44 -0.87
N ILE A 180 -10.48 18.21 0.19
CA ILE A 180 -10.03 19.59 0.12
C ILE A 180 -8.58 19.65 0.60
N TRP A 181 -7.68 20.02 -0.31
CA TRP A 181 -6.26 20.20 0.00
C TRP A 181 -6.03 21.54 0.72
N LEU A 182 -5.37 21.48 1.87
CA LEU A 182 -4.96 22.66 2.65
C LEU A 182 -3.54 23.08 2.28
N THR A 183 -2.66 22.09 2.07
CA THR A 183 -1.29 22.27 1.60
C THR A 183 -0.96 21.18 0.57
N ARG A 184 0.32 21.04 0.20
CA ARG A 184 0.77 19.95 -0.70
C ARG A 184 0.53 18.57 -0.08
N ASP A 185 0.62 18.47 1.24
CA ASP A 185 0.67 17.19 1.96
C ASP A 185 -0.43 17.08 3.04
N GLU A 186 -1.31 18.07 3.17
CA GLU A 186 -2.41 18.08 4.15
C GLU A 186 -3.75 18.31 3.46
N TRP A 187 -4.76 17.56 3.88
CA TRP A 187 -6.12 17.66 3.35
C TRP A 187 -7.15 17.32 4.41
N VAL A 188 -8.39 17.69 4.12
CA VAL A 188 -9.58 17.28 4.88
C VAL A 188 -10.60 16.68 3.94
N TRP A 189 -11.35 15.70 4.44
CA TRP A 189 -12.51 15.14 3.74
C TRP A 189 -13.78 15.83 4.21
N ILE A 190 -14.51 16.42 3.27
CA ILE A 190 -15.90 16.86 3.45
C ILE A 190 -16.79 15.75 2.91
N LEU A 191 -17.36 14.93 3.79
CA LEU A 191 -18.10 13.72 3.38
C LEU A 191 -19.45 14.04 2.74
N LYS A 192 -20.15 15.05 3.27
CA LYS A 192 -21.43 15.53 2.75
C LYS A 192 -21.47 17.06 2.83
N PRO A 193 -21.27 17.79 1.71
CA PRO A 193 -21.19 19.25 1.72
C PRO A 193 -22.47 19.99 2.17
N ASP A 194 -23.62 19.34 2.05
CA ASP A 194 -24.95 19.86 2.41
C ASP A 194 -25.46 19.31 3.75
N ALA A 195 -24.58 18.72 4.58
CA ALA A 195 -24.93 18.16 5.86
C ALA A 195 -25.55 19.21 6.80
N LYS A 196 -26.62 18.81 7.50
CA LYS A 196 -27.29 19.66 8.51
C LYS A 196 -26.74 19.37 9.90
N ILE A 197 -26.81 20.36 10.79
CA ILE A 197 -26.42 20.19 12.20
C ILE A 197 -27.24 19.05 12.82
N GLY A 198 -26.55 18.09 13.45
CA GLY A 198 -27.16 16.92 14.07
C GLY A 198 -27.42 15.75 13.11
N GLU A 199 -27.09 15.88 11.83
CA GLU A 199 -27.18 14.78 10.87
C GLU A 199 -26.04 13.76 11.08
N VAL A 200 -26.41 12.47 11.14
CA VAL A 200 -25.44 11.37 11.18
C VAL A 200 -25.08 11.00 9.75
N ILE A 201 -23.79 11.10 9.42
CA ILE A 201 -23.27 10.75 8.09
C ILE A 201 -22.66 9.35 8.19
N GLU A 202 -23.25 8.40 7.48
CA GLU A 202 -22.72 7.05 7.32
C GLU A 202 -22.22 6.87 5.88
N ILE A 203 -20.96 6.47 5.81
CA ILE A 203 -20.29 5.97 4.61
C ILE A 203 -20.41 4.46 4.62
#